data_AF-A0A7L5DY98-F1
#
_entry.id   AF-A0A7L5DY98-F1
#
_cell.length_a   1.000
_cell.length_b   1.000
_cell.length_c   1.000
_cell.angle_alpha   90.00
_cell.angle_beta   90.00
_cell.angle_gamma   90.00
#
_symmetry.space_group_name_H-M   'P 1'
#
loop_
_entity.id
_entity.type
_entity.pdbx_description
1 polymer ?
#
loop_
_entity_poly.entity_id
_entity_poly.type
_entity_poly.pdbx_seq_one_letter_code
_entity_poly.pdbx_strand_id
1 'polypeptide(L)'
;MVKLKEGYVMSAAEQVAYDRDNARPRKSWGQVAYYFKLQTKYPPRIYVFMHAEIWCDRNRRPMGLFHALPFLTRPMNREEIEYHHFDTRLCYHQYEAWAPLLSAEEREAQLLDMEQPGSGTMFLRALYSFTPSYRLKDEIRQGVPPEIARHLPYRLTIDLGCTEMEVLLILVSLGYTLPVQQISALLRAERADGNRKAVLLALQWLYRTSGESQSSTRSQSVLAVLRRAVQVQARTRRNFVRRIWKQSPLFALSEIQVRYPGYTAAQLEADVKRNKQATQFSRSKPVMDLRRCQLVKLAEQLNSGCLPEEAYHRVCCRIALLQSAHQQRLPVRLSVKLEQESRVYGFAWQIRETVVKSFVKLANTPGMTHDRLQAEHTRMTSSLYCF
;
A
#
# COMPACT_ATOMS: atom_id res chain seq x y z
N MET A 1 -37.68 -1.01 -15.65
CA MET A 1 -39.03 -1.52 -15.99
C MET A 1 -38.95 -3.04 -16.03
N VAL A 2 -39.69 -3.75 -15.17
CA VAL A 2 -39.67 -5.22 -15.13
C VAL A 2 -40.33 -5.74 -16.39
N LYS A 3 -39.59 -6.47 -17.25
CA LYS A 3 -40.21 -7.12 -18.41
C LYS A 3 -41.05 -8.30 -17.92
N LEU A 4 -42.36 -8.15 -17.97
CA LEU A 4 -43.28 -9.28 -17.82
C LEU A 4 -43.16 -10.19 -19.04
N LYS A 5 -43.34 -11.48 -18.83
CA LYS A 5 -43.33 -12.47 -19.90
C LYS A 5 -44.46 -12.10 -20.88
N GLU A 6 -44.17 -12.12 -22.18
CA GLU A 6 -45.20 -11.85 -23.19
C GLU A 6 -46.42 -12.75 -22.97
N GLY A 7 -47.62 -12.15 -22.92
CA GLY A 7 -48.88 -12.85 -22.65
C GLY A 7 -49.21 -13.09 -21.18
N TYR A 8 -48.38 -12.68 -20.22
CA TYR A 8 -48.71 -12.77 -18.80
C TYR A 8 -49.65 -11.65 -18.38
N VAL A 9 -50.84 -12.02 -17.88
CA VAL A 9 -51.83 -11.09 -17.32
C VAL A 9 -51.75 -11.18 -15.80
N MET A 10 -51.41 -10.07 -15.15
CA MET A 10 -51.38 -9.97 -13.70
C MET A 10 -52.80 -10.02 -13.11
N SER A 11 -52.98 -10.74 -12.01
CA SER A 11 -54.17 -10.61 -11.18
C SER A 11 -54.23 -9.22 -10.53
N ALA A 12 -55.41 -8.77 -10.10
CA ALA A 12 -55.58 -7.47 -9.46
C ALA A 12 -54.69 -7.31 -8.19
N ALA A 13 -54.51 -8.38 -7.43
CA ALA A 13 -53.63 -8.39 -6.25
C ALA A 13 -52.13 -8.27 -6.64
N GLU A 14 -51.70 -8.97 -7.70
CA GLU A 14 -50.34 -8.86 -8.24
C GLU A 14 -50.09 -7.48 -8.82
N GLN A 15 -51.09 -6.87 -9.48
CA GLN A 15 -51.01 -5.53 -10.03
C GLN A 15 -50.83 -4.49 -8.91
N VAL A 16 -51.63 -4.57 -7.84
CA VAL A 16 -51.49 -3.67 -6.67
C VAL A 16 -50.13 -3.84 -5.99
N ALA A 17 -49.65 -5.08 -5.84
CA ALA A 17 -48.33 -5.34 -5.28
C ALA A 17 -47.21 -4.81 -6.20
N TYR A 18 -47.36 -5.01 -7.51
CA TYR A 18 -46.45 -4.51 -8.53
C TYR A 18 -46.38 -2.98 -8.51
N ASP A 19 -47.53 -2.30 -8.48
CA ASP A 19 -47.62 -0.84 -8.48
C ASP A 19 -47.10 -0.23 -7.18
N ARG A 20 -47.45 -0.82 -6.02
CA ARG A 20 -46.90 -0.41 -4.71
C ARG A 20 -45.39 -0.52 -4.70
N ASP A 21 -44.87 -1.62 -5.21
CA ASP A 21 -43.45 -1.78 -5.32
C ASP A 21 -42.92 -0.74 -6.34
N ASN A 22 -43.57 -0.52 -7.50
CA ASN A 22 -43.05 0.32 -8.59
C ASN A 22 -43.00 1.80 -8.24
N ALA A 23 -43.84 2.21 -7.30
CA ALA A 23 -43.82 3.53 -6.68
C ALA A 23 -42.65 3.74 -5.70
N ARG A 24 -41.89 2.69 -5.31
CA ARG A 24 -40.75 2.86 -4.40
C ARG A 24 -39.64 3.67 -5.09
N PRO A 25 -39.02 4.61 -4.37
CA PRO A 25 -37.94 5.41 -4.92
C PRO A 25 -36.76 4.53 -5.35
N ARG A 26 -36.19 4.91 -6.48
CA ARG A 26 -34.95 4.38 -7.02
C ARG A 26 -33.79 4.57 -6.02
N LYS A 27 -32.89 3.60 -5.89
CA LYS A 27 -31.70 3.70 -5.03
C LYS A 27 -30.62 4.58 -5.66
N SER A 28 -30.28 5.69 -5.01
CA SER A 28 -29.27 6.64 -5.53
C SER A 28 -27.83 6.19 -5.35
N TRP A 29 -27.57 5.15 -4.54
CA TRP A 29 -26.22 4.68 -4.22
C TRP A 29 -26.17 3.16 -4.08
N GLY A 30 -25.06 2.56 -4.50
CA GLY A 30 -24.86 1.12 -4.48
C GLY A 30 -23.54 0.72 -5.16
N GLN A 31 -23.17 -0.56 -5.03
CA GLN A 31 -22.00 -1.11 -5.71
C GLN A 31 -22.44 -2.07 -6.83
N VAL A 32 -21.91 -1.83 -8.02
CA VAL A 32 -22.02 -2.74 -9.16
C VAL A 32 -20.61 -3.19 -9.55
N ALA A 33 -20.45 -4.51 -9.69
CA ALA A 33 -19.20 -5.13 -10.09
C ALA A 33 -19.44 -6.01 -11.32
N TYR A 34 -18.62 -5.81 -12.34
CA TYR A 34 -18.67 -6.60 -13.56
C TYR A 34 -17.52 -7.60 -13.53
N TYR A 35 -17.78 -8.83 -13.92
CA TYR A 35 -16.81 -9.92 -13.87
C TYR A 35 -16.78 -10.66 -15.19
N PHE A 36 -15.65 -10.63 -15.87
CA PHE A 36 -15.45 -11.46 -17.04
C PHE A 36 -14.98 -12.85 -16.64
N LYS A 37 -15.82 -13.86 -16.88
CA LYS A 37 -15.47 -15.26 -16.72
C LYS A 37 -15.00 -15.80 -18.07
N LEU A 38 -13.72 -16.18 -18.12
CA LEU A 38 -13.12 -16.87 -19.26
C LEU A 38 -13.85 -18.18 -19.57
N GLN A 39 -13.72 -18.62 -20.82
CA GLN A 39 -14.28 -19.89 -21.26
C GLN A 39 -13.77 -21.04 -20.40
N THR A 40 -14.71 -21.89 -19.97
CA THR A 40 -14.43 -23.14 -19.25
C THR A 40 -15.26 -24.24 -19.92
N LYS A 41 -16.07 -24.99 -19.15
CA LYS A 41 -17.14 -25.86 -19.68
C LYS A 41 -18.29 -25.07 -20.31
N TYR A 42 -18.44 -23.80 -19.93
CA TYR A 42 -19.45 -22.87 -20.43
C TYR A 42 -18.79 -21.76 -21.27
N PRO A 43 -19.54 -21.12 -22.20
CA PRO A 43 -19.02 -19.99 -22.97
C PRO A 43 -18.52 -18.85 -22.07
N PRO A 44 -17.64 -17.96 -22.57
CA PRO A 44 -17.24 -16.78 -21.83
C PRO A 44 -18.46 -15.91 -21.53
N ARG A 45 -18.52 -15.35 -20.31
CA ARG A 45 -19.66 -14.54 -19.86
C ARG A 45 -19.20 -13.36 -19.02
N ILE A 46 -19.96 -12.27 -19.05
CA ILE A 46 -19.85 -11.20 -18.07
C ILE A 46 -20.93 -11.39 -17.01
N TYR A 47 -20.54 -11.46 -15.74
CA TYR A 47 -21.45 -11.41 -14.60
C TYR A 47 -21.51 -9.97 -14.09
N VAL A 48 -22.71 -9.44 -13.92
CA VAL A 48 -22.93 -8.11 -13.34
C VAL A 48 -23.55 -8.30 -11.98
N PHE A 49 -22.72 -8.21 -10.95
CA PHE A 49 -23.12 -8.32 -9.54
C PHE A 49 -23.59 -6.98 -9.03
N MET A 50 -24.72 -6.99 -8.33
CA MET A 50 -25.35 -5.82 -7.75
C MET A 50 -25.73 -6.15 -6.31
N HIS A 51 -25.40 -5.22 -5.42
CA HIS A 51 -25.88 -5.29 -4.05
C HIS A 51 -27.38 -4.92 -4.02
N ALA A 52 -28.21 -5.80 -3.45
CA ALA A 52 -29.66 -5.67 -3.34
C ALA A 52 -30.08 -5.95 -1.90
N GLU A 53 -30.93 -5.13 -1.29
CA GLU A 53 -31.35 -5.39 0.10
C GLU A 53 -32.49 -6.41 0.16
N ILE A 54 -33.28 -6.47 -0.92
CA ILE A 54 -34.39 -7.41 -1.09
C ILE A 54 -34.40 -7.97 -2.53
N TRP A 55 -34.90 -9.19 -2.70
CA TRP A 55 -35.01 -9.86 -4.00
C TRP A 55 -35.76 -9.03 -5.06
N CYS A 56 -36.72 -8.20 -4.63
CA CYS A 56 -37.50 -7.32 -5.51
C CYS A 56 -36.68 -6.16 -6.11
N ASP A 57 -35.52 -5.82 -5.54
CA ASP A 57 -34.59 -4.82 -6.09
C ASP A 57 -33.93 -5.32 -7.40
N ARG A 58 -33.94 -6.64 -7.65
CA ARG A 58 -33.34 -7.28 -8.83
C ARG A 58 -33.82 -6.71 -10.17
N ASN A 59 -35.08 -6.26 -10.23
CA ASN A 59 -35.69 -5.79 -11.48
C ASN A 59 -35.88 -4.25 -11.52
N ARG A 60 -35.44 -3.53 -10.48
CA ARG A 60 -35.45 -2.07 -10.40
C ARG A 60 -34.02 -1.53 -10.26
N ARG A 61 -33.35 -1.26 -11.37
CA ARG A 61 -32.13 -0.44 -11.29
C ARG A 61 -32.52 1.03 -11.06
N PRO A 62 -31.87 1.71 -10.11
CA PRO A 62 -30.47 2.12 -10.24
C PRO A 62 -29.63 1.69 -9.05
N MET A 63 -28.36 1.38 -9.32
CA MET A 63 -27.33 1.28 -8.30
C MET A 63 -26.01 1.75 -8.92
N GLY A 64 -25.52 2.92 -8.51
CA GLY A 64 -24.10 3.26 -8.52
C GLY A 64 -23.29 3.11 -9.81
N LEU A 65 -23.87 3.30 -11.01
CA LEU A 65 -23.09 3.36 -12.27
C LEU A 65 -21.93 4.37 -12.18
N PHE A 66 -22.16 5.50 -11.49
CA PHE A 66 -21.15 6.54 -11.28
C PHE A 66 -19.88 6.04 -10.55
N HIS A 67 -20.00 5.01 -9.71
CA HIS A 67 -18.89 4.39 -8.99
C HIS A 67 -18.60 2.96 -9.44
N ALA A 68 -19.33 2.48 -10.45
CA ALA A 68 -19.16 1.13 -10.96
C ALA A 68 -17.77 1.05 -11.60
N LEU A 69 -16.94 0.15 -11.09
CA LEU A 69 -15.76 -0.28 -11.79
C LEU A 69 -16.22 -1.30 -12.83
N PRO A 70 -16.23 -0.93 -14.12
CA PRO A 70 -16.91 -1.71 -15.15
C PRO A 70 -16.29 -3.08 -15.41
N PHE A 71 -15.15 -3.42 -14.80
CA PHE A 71 -14.59 -4.78 -14.76
C PHE A 71 -13.74 -5.01 -13.51
N LEU A 72 -13.94 -6.15 -12.85
CA LEU A 72 -13.02 -6.72 -11.89
C LEU A 72 -11.74 -7.08 -12.65
N THR A 73 -10.69 -6.32 -12.38
CA THR A 73 -9.38 -6.42 -13.03
C THR A 73 -8.62 -7.73 -12.71
N ARG A 74 -9.27 -8.69 -12.04
CA ARG A 74 -8.69 -10.00 -11.67
C ARG A 74 -9.76 -11.09 -11.55
N PRO A 75 -9.39 -12.38 -11.69
CA PRO A 75 -10.22 -13.50 -11.28
C PRO A 75 -10.67 -13.36 -9.81
N MET A 76 -11.92 -13.69 -9.53
CA MET A 76 -12.40 -13.79 -8.15
C MET A 76 -11.81 -15.02 -7.49
N ASN A 77 -11.42 -14.88 -6.21
CA ASN A 77 -11.00 -16.03 -5.42
C ASN A 77 -12.22 -16.88 -5.02
N ARG A 78 -11.96 -18.05 -4.45
CA ARG A 78 -13.01 -19.00 -4.09
C ARG A 78 -13.98 -18.42 -3.06
N GLU A 79 -13.45 -17.64 -2.13
CA GLU A 79 -14.20 -17.00 -1.05
C GLU A 79 -15.15 -15.93 -1.58
N GLU A 80 -14.73 -15.14 -2.57
CA GLU A 80 -15.56 -14.15 -3.27
C GLU A 80 -16.68 -14.84 -4.06
N ILE A 81 -16.36 -15.93 -4.76
CA ILE A 81 -17.35 -16.70 -5.51
C ILE A 81 -18.39 -17.33 -4.56
N GLU A 82 -17.95 -17.89 -3.44
CA GLU A 82 -18.83 -18.46 -2.41
C GLU A 82 -19.69 -17.36 -1.74
N TYR A 83 -19.10 -16.23 -1.37
CA TYR A 83 -19.82 -15.06 -0.85
C TYR A 83 -20.94 -14.62 -1.81
N HIS A 84 -20.66 -14.57 -3.11
CA HIS A 84 -21.64 -14.19 -4.13
C HIS A 84 -22.69 -15.25 -4.44
N HIS A 85 -22.45 -16.53 -4.15
CA HIS A 85 -23.44 -17.62 -4.35
C HIS A 85 -24.37 -17.80 -3.16
N PHE A 86 -23.93 -17.45 -1.95
CA PHE A 86 -24.68 -17.71 -0.71
C PHE A 86 -25.26 -16.47 -0.05
N ASP A 87 -24.85 -15.25 -0.43
CA ASP A 87 -25.47 -14.03 0.06
C ASP A 87 -26.77 -13.73 -0.71
N THR A 88 -27.92 -13.94 -0.05
CA THR A 88 -29.26 -13.61 -0.55
C THR A 88 -29.46 -12.13 -0.92
N ARG A 89 -28.53 -11.25 -0.50
CA ARG A 89 -28.50 -9.81 -0.80
C ARG A 89 -27.67 -9.48 -2.04
N LEU A 90 -27.06 -10.46 -2.70
CA LEU A 90 -26.31 -10.24 -3.94
C LEU A 90 -27.07 -10.82 -5.13
N CYS A 91 -27.40 -9.96 -6.09
CA CYS A 91 -28.04 -10.35 -7.33
C CYS A 91 -27.02 -10.30 -8.47
N TYR A 92 -27.08 -11.23 -9.42
CA TYR A 92 -26.25 -11.17 -10.61
C TYR A 92 -27.06 -11.37 -11.90
N HIS A 93 -26.66 -10.66 -12.94
CA HIS A 93 -27.05 -10.96 -14.32
C HIS A 93 -25.85 -11.55 -15.06
N GLN A 94 -26.13 -12.47 -15.99
CA GLN A 94 -25.10 -13.06 -16.84
C GLN A 94 -25.36 -12.69 -18.30
N TYR A 95 -24.30 -12.29 -19.00
CA TYR A 95 -24.34 -11.90 -20.40
C TYR A 95 -23.31 -12.71 -21.18
N GLU A 96 -23.76 -13.42 -22.20
CA GLU A 96 -22.89 -14.21 -23.09
C GLU A 96 -22.45 -13.43 -24.35
N ALA A 97 -23.03 -12.24 -24.58
CA ALA A 97 -22.78 -11.33 -25.69
C ALA A 97 -22.78 -9.86 -25.20
N TRP A 98 -22.13 -8.96 -25.94
CA TRP A 98 -22.06 -7.54 -25.54
C TRP A 98 -23.35 -6.80 -25.84
N ALA A 99 -23.99 -7.04 -26.99
CA ALA A 99 -25.20 -6.31 -27.37
C ALA A 99 -26.32 -6.30 -26.29
N PRO A 100 -26.68 -7.42 -25.64
CA PRO A 100 -27.69 -7.40 -24.58
C PRO A 100 -27.23 -6.69 -23.31
N LEU A 101 -25.93 -6.70 -23.01
CA LEU A 101 -25.34 -5.98 -21.89
C LEU A 101 -25.38 -4.47 -22.16
N LEU A 102 -24.84 -4.04 -23.30
CA LEU A 102 -24.79 -2.65 -23.72
C LEU A 102 -26.19 -2.03 -23.79
N SER A 103 -27.17 -2.74 -24.38
CA SER A 103 -28.55 -2.24 -24.44
C SER A 103 -29.21 -2.10 -23.07
N ALA A 104 -28.85 -2.94 -22.10
CA ALA A 104 -29.34 -2.81 -20.73
C ALA A 104 -28.69 -1.61 -20.02
N GLU A 105 -27.38 -1.43 -20.22
CA GLU A 105 -26.60 -0.36 -19.59
C GLU A 105 -26.87 1.02 -20.20
N GLU A 106 -27.17 1.11 -21.51
CA GLU A 106 -27.53 2.36 -22.18
C GLU A 106 -28.80 2.99 -21.62
N ARG A 107 -29.82 2.17 -21.35
CA ARG A 107 -31.07 2.64 -20.74
C ARG A 107 -30.82 3.19 -19.35
N GLU A 108 -29.98 2.52 -18.57
CA GLU A 108 -29.64 2.96 -17.22
C GLU A 108 -28.78 4.22 -17.24
N ALA A 109 -27.83 4.32 -18.16
CA ALA A 109 -27.00 5.51 -18.36
C ALA A 109 -27.83 6.74 -18.78
N GLN A 110 -28.82 6.57 -19.67
CA GLN A 110 -29.75 7.64 -20.02
C GLN A 110 -30.52 8.15 -18.80
N LEU A 111 -31.02 7.23 -17.97
CA LEU A 111 -31.73 7.61 -16.75
C LEU A 111 -30.80 8.30 -15.75
N LEU A 112 -29.54 7.87 -15.66
CA LEU A 112 -28.52 8.47 -14.79
C LEU A 112 -28.15 9.88 -15.28
N ASP A 113 -28.04 10.10 -16.58
CA ASP A 113 -27.73 11.41 -17.16
C ASP A 113 -28.85 12.44 -16.93
N MET A 114 -30.10 12.00 -16.71
CA MET A 114 -31.19 12.89 -16.25
C MET A 114 -31.03 13.30 -14.78
N GLU A 115 -30.44 12.45 -13.94
CA GLU A 115 -30.21 12.71 -12.51
C GLU A 115 -28.91 13.52 -12.29
N GLN A 116 -27.83 13.14 -12.98
CA GLN A 116 -26.52 13.77 -12.95
C GLN A 116 -25.93 13.84 -14.38
N PRO A 117 -26.00 15.00 -15.04
CA PRO A 117 -25.58 15.14 -16.44
C PRO A 117 -24.15 14.67 -16.72
N GLY A 118 -24.00 13.77 -17.70
CA GLY A 118 -22.70 13.28 -18.21
C GLY A 118 -22.14 12.05 -17.49
N SER A 119 -22.71 11.67 -16.35
CA SER A 119 -22.26 10.50 -15.57
C SER A 119 -22.52 9.17 -16.29
N GLY A 120 -23.68 9.03 -16.93
CA GLY A 120 -24.06 7.83 -17.68
C GLY A 120 -23.25 7.73 -18.97
N THR A 121 -23.07 8.85 -19.67
CA THR A 121 -22.22 8.94 -20.86
C THR A 121 -20.77 8.53 -20.56
N MET A 122 -20.19 8.97 -19.43
CA MET A 122 -18.85 8.55 -19.02
C MET A 122 -18.77 7.05 -18.71
N PHE A 123 -19.77 6.51 -18.02
CA PHE A 123 -19.84 5.08 -17.72
C PHE A 123 -19.91 4.24 -19.01
N LEU A 124 -20.76 4.61 -19.98
CA LEU A 124 -20.86 3.92 -21.25
C LEU A 124 -19.54 3.97 -22.01
N ARG A 125 -18.87 5.12 -22.08
CA ARG A 125 -17.54 5.24 -22.70
C ARG A 125 -16.53 4.30 -22.08
N ALA A 126 -16.53 4.19 -20.75
CA ALA A 126 -15.68 3.25 -20.04
C ALA A 126 -16.04 1.81 -20.43
N LEU A 127 -17.32 1.42 -20.35
CA LEU A 127 -17.79 0.07 -20.70
C LEU A 127 -17.44 -0.33 -22.15
N TYR A 128 -17.68 0.58 -23.11
CA TYR A 128 -17.32 0.39 -24.51
C TYR A 128 -15.82 0.18 -24.72
N SER A 129 -14.96 0.86 -23.95
CA SER A 129 -13.51 0.71 -24.05
C SER A 129 -12.99 -0.71 -23.75
N PHE A 130 -13.78 -1.52 -23.04
CA PHE A 130 -13.44 -2.90 -22.70
C PHE A 130 -13.93 -3.93 -23.72
N THR A 131 -14.83 -3.55 -24.63
CA THR A 131 -15.32 -4.42 -25.71
C THR A 131 -14.19 -5.05 -26.54
N PRO A 132 -13.09 -4.35 -26.87
CA PRO A 132 -11.99 -4.96 -27.63
C PRO A 132 -11.17 -5.95 -26.79
N SER A 133 -11.18 -5.79 -25.45
CA SER A 133 -10.34 -6.55 -24.52
C SER A 133 -10.97 -7.86 -24.05
N TYR A 134 -12.30 -7.98 -24.05
CA TYR A 134 -13.00 -9.18 -23.59
C TYR A 134 -13.89 -9.77 -24.69
N ARG A 135 -13.48 -10.93 -25.21
CA ARG A 135 -14.22 -11.63 -26.27
C ARG A 135 -15.37 -12.45 -25.68
N LEU A 136 -16.59 -12.12 -26.07
CA LEU A 136 -17.81 -12.88 -25.83
C LEU A 136 -18.26 -13.61 -27.10
N LYS A 137 -19.28 -14.48 -27.01
CA LYS A 137 -19.74 -15.30 -28.15
C LYS A 137 -20.23 -14.41 -29.31
N ASP A 138 -19.89 -14.83 -30.54
CA ASP A 138 -20.46 -14.38 -31.82
C ASP A 138 -20.43 -12.88 -32.14
N GLU A 139 -19.34 -12.18 -31.82
CA GLU A 139 -19.11 -10.84 -32.37
C GLU A 139 -17.96 -10.83 -33.38
N ILE A 140 -18.36 -11.06 -34.64
CA ILE A 140 -17.77 -10.42 -35.81
C ILE A 140 -17.83 -8.92 -35.56
N ARG A 141 -16.71 -8.22 -35.80
CA ARG A 141 -16.54 -6.77 -35.72
C ARG A 141 -17.73 -6.00 -36.32
N GLN A 142 -18.78 -5.75 -35.53
CA GLN A 142 -19.69 -4.65 -35.81
C GLN A 142 -19.07 -3.46 -35.12
N GLY A 143 -18.47 -2.60 -35.94
CA GLY A 143 -17.84 -1.37 -35.49
C GLY A 143 -18.81 -0.55 -34.64
N VAL A 144 -18.22 0.20 -33.71
CA VAL A 144 -18.89 1.23 -32.91
C VAL A 144 -19.91 1.99 -33.79
N PRO A 145 -21.18 2.12 -33.38
CA PRO A 145 -22.18 2.87 -34.12
C PRO A 145 -21.62 4.26 -34.52
N PRO A 146 -21.79 4.70 -35.77
CA PRO A 146 -21.13 5.90 -36.30
C PRO A 146 -21.52 7.19 -35.56
N GLU A 147 -22.61 7.19 -34.81
CA GLU A 147 -23.05 8.32 -33.98
C GLU A 147 -22.22 8.48 -32.70
N ILE A 148 -21.67 7.40 -32.14
CA ILE A 148 -20.76 7.43 -30.99
C ILE A 148 -19.31 7.63 -31.45
N ALA A 149 -18.98 7.14 -32.65
CA ALA A 149 -17.64 7.27 -33.24
C ALA A 149 -17.23 8.73 -33.56
N ARG A 150 -18.20 9.64 -33.73
CA ARG A 150 -17.94 11.08 -33.93
C ARG A 150 -17.39 11.80 -32.69
N HIS A 151 -17.38 11.14 -31.53
CA HIS A 151 -16.80 11.67 -30.29
C HIS A 151 -15.58 10.89 -29.77
N LEU A 152 -14.95 10.05 -30.60
CA LEU A 152 -13.64 9.48 -30.28
C LEU A 152 -12.54 10.48 -30.65
N PRO A 153 -11.84 11.11 -29.68
CA PRO A 153 -10.65 11.85 -30.03
C PRO A 153 -9.53 10.83 -30.26
N TYR A 154 -9.16 10.61 -31.53
CA TYR A 154 -7.81 10.22 -31.90
C TYR A 154 -6.85 11.39 -31.58
N ARG A 155 -6.67 11.63 -30.28
CA ARG A 155 -5.67 12.46 -29.60
C ARG A 155 -6.10 12.43 -28.13
N LEU A 156 -5.42 11.65 -27.30
CA LEU A 156 -5.48 11.84 -25.85
C LEU A 156 -4.83 13.20 -25.54
N THR A 157 -5.59 14.27 -25.71
CA THR A 157 -5.32 15.52 -25.02
C THR A 157 -5.74 15.26 -23.58
N ILE A 158 -4.77 14.99 -22.72
CA ILE A 158 -4.98 15.05 -21.27
C ILE A 158 -5.38 16.50 -21.00
N ASP A 159 -6.67 16.71 -20.80
CA ASP A 159 -7.21 18.06 -20.63
C ASP A 159 -6.62 18.70 -19.37
N LEU A 160 -6.24 19.97 -19.47
CA LEU A 160 -5.60 20.74 -18.40
C LEU A 160 -6.51 20.95 -17.18
N GLY A 161 -7.80 20.62 -17.29
CA GLY A 161 -8.79 20.64 -16.21
C GLY A 161 -8.91 19.32 -15.41
N CYS A 162 -8.30 18.21 -15.86
CA CYS A 162 -8.41 16.93 -15.16
C CYS A 162 -7.54 16.86 -13.90
N THR A 163 -8.08 16.30 -12.83
CA THR A 163 -7.31 16.11 -11.59
C THR A 163 -6.18 15.09 -11.82
N GLU A 164 -5.06 15.25 -11.10
CA GLU A 164 -3.89 14.36 -11.25
C GLU A 164 -4.26 12.87 -11.05
N MET A 165 -5.30 12.58 -10.26
CA MET A 165 -5.82 11.22 -10.05
C MET A 165 -6.61 10.69 -11.25
N GLU A 166 -7.43 11.50 -11.90
CA GLU A 166 -8.14 11.11 -13.14
C GLU A 166 -7.15 10.73 -14.23
N VAL A 167 -6.09 11.53 -14.39
CA VAL A 167 -5.04 11.26 -15.38
C VAL A 167 -4.29 9.97 -15.05
N LEU A 168 -3.98 9.72 -13.78
CA LEU A 168 -3.37 8.47 -13.34
C LEU A 168 -4.25 7.25 -13.62
N LEU A 169 -5.56 7.36 -13.38
CA LEU A 169 -6.51 6.28 -13.65
C LEU A 169 -6.62 5.99 -15.15
N ILE A 170 -6.58 7.02 -15.99
CA ILE A 170 -6.54 6.90 -17.45
C ILE A 170 -5.25 6.22 -17.92
N LEU A 171 -4.09 6.62 -17.37
CA LEU A 171 -2.81 6.00 -17.72
C LEU A 171 -2.72 4.53 -17.29
N VAL A 172 -3.40 4.18 -16.20
CA VAL A 172 -3.50 2.81 -15.70
C VAL A 172 -4.43 1.96 -16.57
N SER A 173 -5.57 2.51 -16.99
CA SER A 173 -6.49 1.78 -17.87
C SER A 173 -5.90 1.55 -19.26
N LEU A 174 -4.99 2.43 -19.70
CA LEU A 174 -4.31 2.35 -21.00
C LEU A 174 -2.92 1.69 -20.95
N GLY A 175 -2.53 1.12 -19.81
CA GLY A 175 -1.14 0.85 -19.45
C GLY A 175 -0.32 -0.06 -20.39
N TYR A 176 -0.92 -0.98 -21.14
CA TYR A 176 -0.19 -1.84 -22.09
C TYR A 176 -0.63 -1.64 -23.56
N THR A 177 -1.58 -0.74 -23.79
CA THR A 177 -2.17 -0.50 -25.11
C THR A 177 -1.60 0.74 -25.78
N LEU A 178 -0.93 1.61 -25.03
CA LEU A 178 -0.30 2.82 -25.57
C LEU A 178 1.00 2.48 -26.31
N PRO A 179 1.15 2.89 -27.58
CA PRO A 179 2.40 2.76 -28.29
C PRO A 179 3.46 3.69 -27.69
N VAL A 180 4.72 3.23 -27.70
CA VAL A 180 5.91 3.93 -27.14
C VAL A 180 5.98 5.40 -27.57
N GLN A 181 5.65 5.69 -28.84
CA GLN A 181 5.67 7.04 -29.40
C GLN A 181 4.67 7.98 -28.71
N GLN A 182 3.47 7.48 -28.39
CA GLN A 182 2.45 8.25 -27.67
C GLN A 182 2.83 8.45 -26.20
N ILE A 183 3.40 7.44 -25.54
CA ILE A 183 3.91 7.59 -24.17
C ILE A 183 5.01 8.67 -24.13
N SER A 184 5.93 8.69 -25.11
CA SER A 184 6.97 9.73 -25.20
C SER A 184 6.40 11.14 -25.40
N ALA A 185 5.34 11.27 -26.21
CA ALA A 185 4.68 12.55 -26.47
C ALA A 185 3.98 13.08 -25.21
N LEU A 186 3.24 12.21 -24.50
CA LEU A 186 2.60 12.55 -23.22
C LEU A 186 3.63 12.93 -22.16
N LEU A 187 4.78 12.25 -22.12
CA LEU A 187 5.86 12.54 -21.17
C LEU A 187 6.52 13.90 -21.45
N ARG A 188 6.60 14.33 -22.72
CA ARG A 188 7.07 15.68 -23.09
C ARG A 188 6.03 16.75 -22.76
N ALA A 189 4.76 16.53 -23.12
CA ALA A 189 3.68 17.46 -22.82
C ALA A 189 3.50 17.67 -21.31
N GLU A 190 3.54 16.59 -20.53
CA GLU A 190 3.43 16.66 -19.07
C GLU A 190 4.67 17.32 -18.42
N ARG A 191 5.85 17.27 -19.05
CA ARG A 191 7.03 18.01 -18.56
C ARG A 191 6.97 19.51 -18.88
N ALA A 192 6.30 19.89 -19.96
CA ALA A 192 6.20 21.27 -20.41
C ALA A 192 5.10 22.04 -19.65
N ASP A 193 3.88 21.51 -19.59
CA ASP A 193 2.71 22.27 -19.13
C ASP A 193 2.13 21.82 -17.79
N GLY A 194 2.09 20.51 -17.49
CA GLY A 194 1.43 19.98 -16.29
C GLY A 194 2.34 19.83 -15.06
N ASN A 195 3.57 19.35 -15.27
CA ASN A 195 4.57 18.99 -14.26
C ASN A 195 4.02 18.17 -13.07
N ARG A 196 3.01 17.32 -13.31
CA ARG A 196 2.39 16.49 -12.28
C ARG A 196 3.28 15.29 -11.99
N LYS A 197 3.94 15.29 -10.82
CA LYS A 197 5.00 14.34 -10.49
C LYS A 197 4.53 12.89 -10.52
N ALA A 198 3.29 12.62 -10.10
CA ALA A 198 2.79 11.26 -10.08
C ALA A 198 2.51 10.74 -11.50
N VAL A 199 1.94 11.58 -12.36
CA VAL A 199 1.70 11.30 -13.79
C VAL A 199 3.02 11.07 -14.53
N LEU A 200 4.03 11.91 -14.27
CA LEU A 200 5.37 11.74 -14.83
C LEU A 200 6.04 10.43 -14.41
N LEU A 201 5.88 10.01 -13.16
CA LEU A 201 6.38 8.72 -12.67
C LEU A 201 5.67 7.54 -13.34
N ALA A 202 4.35 7.63 -13.52
CA ALA A 202 3.58 6.61 -14.21
C ALA A 202 3.97 6.51 -15.70
N LEU A 203 4.07 7.62 -16.41
CA LEU A 203 4.51 7.67 -17.82
C LEU A 203 5.93 7.15 -18.01
N GLN A 204 6.86 7.48 -17.10
CA GLN A 204 8.23 6.95 -17.13
C GLN A 204 8.28 5.44 -16.93
N TRP A 205 7.42 4.90 -16.07
CA TRP A 205 7.29 3.47 -15.88
C TRP A 205 6.75 2.80 -17.14
N LEU A 206 5.64 3.30 -17.69
CA LEU A 206 5.04 2.81 -18.93
C LEU A 206 6.02 2.80 -20.10
N TYR A 207 6.82 3.88 -20.23
CA TYR A 207 7.83 4.00 -21.27
C TYR A 207 8.91 2.91 -21.14
N ARG A 208 9.39 2.64 -19.92
CA ARG A 208 10.40 1.59 -19.67
C ARG A 208 9.85 0.19 -19.95
N THR A 209 8.62 -0.09 -19.52
CA THR A 209 8.00 -1.40 -19.72
C THR A 209 7.60 -1.67 -21.16
N SER A 210 7.35 -0.61 -21.95
CA SER A 210 6.98 -0.74 -23.36
C SER A 210 8.14 -1.14 -24.30
N GLY A 211 9.39 -1.09 -23.81
CA GLY A 211 10.60 -1.47 -24.57
C GLY A 211 11.21 -2.83 -24.19
N GLU A 212 10.77 -3.47 -23.11
CA GLU A 212 11.32 -4.74 -22.63
C GLU A 212 10.45 -5.92 -23.09
N SER A 213 10.90 -6.61 -24.15
CA SER A 213 10.33 -7.88 -24.59
C SER A 213 10.45 -8.92 -23.47
N GLN A 214 9.35 -9.19 -22.76
CA GLN A 214 9.10 -10.37 -21.92
C GLN A 214 10.30 -10.94 -21.14
N SER A 215 11.09 -10.10 -20.46
CA SER A 215 12.04 -10.61 -19.46
C SER A 215 11.33 -10.72 -18.12
N SER A 216 11.37 -11.92 -17.52
CA SER A 216 10.66 -12.35 -16.31
C SER A 216 11.10 -11.65 -15.01
N THR A 217 11.82 -10.52 -15.10
CA THR A 217 12.42 -9.88 -13.93
C THR A 217 11.88 -8.47 -13.75
N ARG A 218 10.93 -8.34 -12.81
CA ARG A 218 10.28 -7.12 -12.29
C ARG A 218 9.04 -6.61 -13.04
N SER A 219 7.99 -7.43 -13.04
CA SER A 219 6.63 -6.90 -13.05
C SER A 219 6.34 -6.19 -11.73
N GLN A 220 6.75 -4.93 -11.59
CA GLN A 220 6.10 -4.06 -10.59
C GLN A 220 4.63 -3.97 -11.00
N SER A 221 3.74 -4.55 -10.20
CA SER A 221 2.30 -4.46 -10.43
C SER A 221 1.91 -2.98 -10.59
N VAL A 222 1.03 -2.67 -11.54
CA VAL A 222 0.46 -1.33 -11.74
C VAL A 222 -0.10 -0.74 -10.42
N LEU A 223 -0.58 -1.59 -9.52
CA LEU A 223 -1.02 -1.24 -8.16
C LEU A 223 0.13 -0.72 -7.27
N ALA A 224 1.35 -1.23 -7.44
CA ALA A 224 2.52 -0.74 -6.71
C ALA A 224 2.92 0.66 -7.17
N VAL A 225 2.79 0.95 -8.47
CA VAL A 225 3.03 2.29 -9.04
C VAL A 225 1.96 3.27 -8.55
N LEU A 226 0.68 2.87 -8.55
CA LEU A 226 -0.43 3.64 -7.99
C LEU A 226 -0.26 3.93 -6.51
N ARG A 227 0.08 2.91 -5.70
CA ARG A 227 0.38 3.10 -4.28
C ARG A 227 1.50 4.12 -4.08
N ARG A 228 2.52 4.08 -4.94
CA ARG A 228 3.63 5.03 -4.88
C ARG A 228 3.21 6.44 -5.30
N ALA A 229 2.38 6.58 -6.32
CA ALA A 229 1.78 7.84 -6.76
C ALA A 229 0.94 8.49 -5.64
N VAL A 230 0.03 7.72 -5.03
CA VAL A 230 -0.80 8.16 -3.90
C VAL A 230 0.06 8.57 -2.70
N GLN A 231 1.12 7.81 -2.40
CA GLN A 231 2.07 8.16 -1.34
C GLN A 231 2.82 9.47 -1.64
N VAL A 232 3.21 9.71 -2.89
CA VAL A 232 3.88 10.95 -3.32
C VAL A 232 2.93 12.15 -3.21
N GLN A 233 1.67 12.02 -3.62
CA GLN A 233 0.66 13.06 -3.47
C GLN A 233 0.38 13.36 -1.99
N ALA A 234 0.16 12.32 -1.17
CA ALA A 234 -0.04 12.49 0.26
C ALA A 234 1.16 13.17 0.93
N ARG A 235 2.40 12.85 0.51
CA ARG A 235 3.61 13.51 1.01
C ARG A 235 3.69 14.98 0.57
N THR A 236 3.34 15.27 -0.67
CA THR A 236 3.33 16.64 -1.21
C THR A 236 2.31 17.50 -0.49
N ARG A 237 1.09 16.99 -0.29
CA ARG A 237 0.03 17.61 0.50
C ARG A 237 0.49 17.86 1.93
N ARG A 238 0.98 16.83 2.63
CA ARG A 238 1.50 16.94 4.02
C ARG A 238 2.59 17.99 4.16
N ASN A 239 3.52 18.06 3.21
CA ASN A 239 4.60 19.03 3.24
C ASN A 239 4.10 20.46 3.03
N PHE A 240 3.15 20.66 2.12
CA PHE A 240 2.49 21.95 1.92
C PHE A 240 1.73 22.37 3.18
N VAL A 241 0.85 21.50 3.69
CA VAL A 241 0.08 21.71 4.92
C VAL A 241 0.97 22.07 6.10
N ARG A 242 2.06 21.31 6.33
CA ARG A 242 3.01 21.58 7.41
C ARG A 242 3.76 22.90 7.25
N ARG A 243 4.00 23.34 6.02
CA ARG A 243 4.65 24.62 5.73
C ARG A 243 3.72 25.77 6.05
N ILE A 244 2.49 25.72 5.54
CA ILE A 244 1.45 26.71 5.82
C ILE A 244 1.16 26.77 7.32
N TRP A 245 0.96 25.62 7.98
CA TRP A 245 0.75 25.55 9.43
C TRP A 245 1.89 26.19 10.24
N LYS A 246 3.15 26.09 9.76
CA LYS A 246 4.29 26.71 10.42
C LYS A 246 4.36 28.23 10.18
N GLN A 247 3.87 28.72 9.04
CA GLN A 247 3.90 30.14 8.66
C GLN A 247 2.70 30.92 9.23
N SER A 248 1.49 30.36 9.12
CA SER A 248 0.22 31.02 9.47
C SER A 248 -0.76 30.04 10.14
N PRO A 249 -0.52 29.61 11.40
CA PRO A 249 -1.32 28.58 12.06
C PRO A 249 -2.81 28.93 12.19
N LEU A 250 -3.15 30.21 12.41
CA LEU A 250 -4.53 30.66 12.62
C LEU A 250 -5.38 30.63 11.34
N PHE A 251 -4.76 30.85 10.17
CA PHE A 251 -5.43 30.90 8.86
C PHE A 251 -5.08 29.71 7.97
N ALA A 252 -4.39 28.71 8.53
CA ALA A 252 -3.86 27.59 7.76
C ALA A 252 -4.98 26.82 7.03
N LEU A 253 -6.12 26.60 7.67
CA LEU A 253 -7.22 25.84 7.07
C LEU A 253 -7.79 26.53 5.82
N SER A 254 -8.04 27.84 5.90
CA SER A 254 -8.53 28.62 4.76
C SER A 254 -7.51 28.67 3.62
N GLU A 255 -6.23 28.88 3.92
CA GLU A 255 -5.17 28.88 2.89
C GLU A 255 -4.99 27.52 2.23
N ILE A 256 -5.13 26.42 2.99
CA ILE A 256 -5.06 25.07 2.45
C ILE A 256 -6.26 24.77 1.56
N GLN A 257 -7.45 25.24 1.93
CA GLN A 257 -8.69 25.04 1.15
C GLN A 257 -8.67 25.73 -0.22
N VAL A 258 -7.93 26.84 -0.38
CA VAL A 258 -7.69 27.47 -1.69
C VAL A 258 -7.06 26.49 -2.67
N ARG A 259 -6.12 25.66 -2.20
CA ARG A 259 -5.42 24.68 -3.03
C ARG A 259 -6.07 23.29 -3.03
N TYR A 260 -6.76 22.93 -1.96
CA TYR A 260 -7.44 21.65 -1.79
C TYR A 260 -8.90 21.88 -1.37
N PRO A 261 -9.80 22.13 -2.33
CA PRO A 261 -11.23 22.31 -2.04
C PRO A 261 -11.78 21.05 -1.37
N GLY A 262 -12.40 21.22 -0.20
CA GLY A 262 -12.89 20.09 0.61
C GLY A 262 -11.89 19.55 1.65
N TYR A 263 -10.74 20.20 1.85
CA TYR A 263 -9.83 19.85 2.94
C TYR A 263 -10.48 20.16 4.31
N THR A 264 -10.52 19.16 5.19
CA THR A 264 -11.22 19.25 6.49
C THR A 264 -10.27 19.46 7.66
N ALA A 265 -10.80 19.98 8.78
CA ALA A 265 -10.02 20.16 10.01
C ALA A 265 -9.44 18.84 10.54
N ALA A 266 -10.17 17.73 10.41
CA ALA A 266 -9.67 16.41 10.80
C ALA A 266 -8.45 15.97 9.97
N GLN A 267 -8.40 16.33 8.68
CA GLN A 267 -7.26 16.05 7.81
C GLN A 267 -6.04 16.90 8.19
N LEU A 268 -6.27 18.16 8.59
CA LEU A 268 -5.23 19.07 9.06
C LEU A 268 -4.51 18.49 10.30
N GLU A 269 -5.28 18.07 11.30
CA GLU A 269 -4.71 17.46 12.51
C GLU A 269 -3.90 16.20 12.18
N ALA A 270 -4.40 15.35 11.30
CA ALA A 270 -3.71 14.13 10.89
C ALA A 270 -2.40 14.39 10.13
N ASP A 271 -2.38 15.38 9.23
CA ASP A 271 -1.20 15.69 8.42
C ASP A 271 -0.14 16.49 9.20
N VAL A 272 -0.53 17.28 10.21
CA VAL A 272 0.37 18.02 11.11
C VAL A 272 1.04 17.10 12.14
N LYS A 273 0.33 16.08 12.65
CA LYS A 273 0.91 15.09 13.58
C LYS A 273 2.19 14.49 12.99
N ARG A 274 3.34 14.79 13.61
CA ARG A 274 4.59 14.07 13.34
C ARG A 274 4.46 12.71 14.01
N ASN A 275 4.31 11.65 13.21
CA ASN A 275 4.60 10.31 13.72
C ASN A 275 6.01 10.36 14.32
N LYS A 276 6.13 10.00 15.62
CA LYS A 276 7.42 9.83 16.26
C LYS A 276 8.27 9.00 15.31
N GLN A 277 9.43 9.52 14.90
CA GLN A 277 10.35 8.73 14.09
C GLN A 277 10.57 7.44 14.86
N ALA A 278 10.12 6.31 14.29
CA ALA A 278 10.59 5.03 14.77
C ALA A 278 12.11 5.14 14.69
N THR A 279 12.77 5.14 15.85
CA THR A 279 14.23 5.10 15.93
C THR A 279 14.64 3.95 15.03
N GLN A 280 15.22 4.28 13.87
CA GLN A 280 15.80 3.27 12.99
C GLN A 280 16.73 2.48 13.89
N PHE A 281 16.38 1.22 14.18
CA PHE A 281 17.31 0.28 14.76
C PHE A 281 18.41 0.14 13.71
N SER A 282 19.44 0.97 13.84
CA SER A 282 20.67 0.72 13.12
C SER A 282 21.09 -0.68 13.54
N ARG A 283 21.46 -1.53 12.58
CA ARG A 283 22.15 -2.78 12.90
C ARG A 283 23.47 -2.37 13.54
N SER A 284 23.47 -2.12 14.85
CA SER A 284 24.68 -1.81 15.59
C SER A 284 25.56 -3.05 15.53
N LYS A 285 26.82 -2.87 15.14
CA LYS A 285 27.79 -3.97 15.17
C LYS A 285 27.76 -4.59 16.57
N PRO A 286 27.74 -5.93 16.68
CA PRO A 286 27.74 -6.59 17.98
C PRO A 286 28.94 -6.09 18.77
N VAL A 287 28.67 -5.57 19.95
CA VAL A 287 29.71 -5.04 20.81
C VAL A 287 30.33 -6.24 21.53
N MET A 288 31.56 -6.58 21.15
CA MET A 288 32.27 -7.74 21.71
C MET A 288 33.20 -7.36 22.88
N ASP A 289 33.48 -6.05 23.05
CA ASP A 289 34.31 -5.49 24.12
C ASP A 289 33.69 -5.75 25.49
N LEU A 290 34.45 -6.39 26.39
CA LEU A 290 34.07 -6.71 27.76
C LEU A 290 33.49 -5.51 28.51
N ARG A 291 34.12 -4.33 28.44
CA ARG A 291 33.67 -3.15 29.21
C ARG A 291 32.33 -2.65 28.73
N ARG A 292 32.16 -2.59 27.42
CA ARG A 292 30.88 -2.17 26.85
C ARG A 292 29.79 -3.20 27.10
N CYS A 293 30.09 -4.50 27.04
CA CYS A 293 29.16 -5.55 27.45
C CYS A 293 28.73 -5.38 28.92
N GLN A 294 29.65 -5.05 29.82
CA GLN A 294 29.33 -4.76 31.22
C GLN A 294 28.46 -3.51 31.37
N LEU A 295 28.77 -2.42 30.65
CA LEU A 295 27.96 -1.20 30.67
C LEU A 295 26.53 -1.44 30.17
N VAL A 296 26.36 -2.24 29.10
CA VAL A 296 25.03 -2.61 28.59
C VAL A 296 24.24 -3.40 29.63
N LYS A 297 24.83 -4.42 30.26
CA LYS A 297 24.17 -5.21 31.31
C LYS A 297 23.76 -4.34 32.51
N LEU A 298 24.62 -3.41 32.93
CA LEU A 298 24.31 -2.49 34.04
C LEU A 298 23.22 -1.47 33.65
N ALA A 299 23.22 -0.99 32.41
CA ALA A 299 22.17 -0.11 31.91
C ALA A 299 20.81 -0.83 31.81
N GLU A 300 20.80 -2.09 31.37
CA GLU A 300 19.60 -2.94 31.39
C GLU A 300 19.06 -3.14 32.81
N GLN A 301 19.93 -3.36 33.79
CA GLN A 301 19.56 -3.47 35.20
C GLN A 301 18.97 -2.17 35.77
N LEU A 302 19.44 -0.99 35.34
CA LEU A 302 18.83 0.28 35.71
C LEU A 302 17.46 0.47 35.05
N ASN A 303 17.36 0.11 33.76
CA ASN A 303 16.13 0.29 32.98
C ASN A 303 15.00 -0.67 33.40
N SER A 304 15.32 -1.82 34.01
CA SER A 304 14.31 -2.76 34.51
C SER A 304 13.61 -2.29 35.79
N GLY A 305 14.06 -1.19 36.41
CA GLY A 305 13.27 -0.39 37.37
C GLY A 305 13.07 -0.99 38.78
N CYS A 306 13.65 -2.15 39.09
CA CYS A 306 13.41 -2.88 40.35
C CYS A 306 14.68 -3.07 41.20
N LEU A 307 15.47 -2.02 41.42
CA LEU A 307 16.67 -2.08 42.26
C LEU A 307 16.43 -1.41 43.63
N PRO A 308 16.76 -2.07 44.76
CA PRO A 308 16.82 -1.42 46.05
C PRO A 308 17.90 -0.34 46.07
N GLU A 309 17.75 0.67 46.93
CA GLU A 309 18.55 1.91 46.92
C GLU A 309 20.08 1.68 46.96
N GLU A 310 20.54 0.77 47.82
CA GLU A 310 21.96 0.42 47.90
C GLU A 310 22.49 -0.26 46.62
N ALA A 311 21.66 -1.08 45.97
CA ALA A 311 22.02 -1.75 44.73
C ALA A 311 22.02 -0.74 43.58
N TYR A 312 21.06 0.18 43.56
CA TYR A 312 21.00 1.29 42.62
C TYR A 312 22.27 2.14 42.68
N HIS A 313 22.67 2.57 43.88
CA HIS A 313 23.89 3.38 44.06
C HIS A 313 25.15 2.63 43.59
N ARG A 314 25.29 1.34 43.96
CA ARG A 314 26.40 0.49 43.50
C ARG A 314 26.46 0.38 41.98
N VAL A 315 25.32 0.19 41.32
CA VAL A 315 25.23 0.10 39.85
C VAL A 315 25.62 1.45 39.21
N CYS A 316 25.10 2.56 39.71
CA CYS A 316 25.45 3.90 39.23
C CYS A 316 26.96 4.21 39.37
N CYS A 317 27.54 3.95 40.54
CA CYS A 317 28.98 4.11 40.76
C CYS A 317 29.80 3.22 39.82
N ARG A 318 29.36 1.97 39.62
CA ARG A 318 30.06 1.04 38.73
C ARG A 318 30.02 1.49 37.27
N ILE A 319 28.89 2.01 36.80
CA ILE A 319 28.76 2.59 35.46
C ILE A 319 29.71 3.78 35.31
N ALA A 320 29.73 4.70 36.26
CA ALA A 320 30.63 5.87 36.23
C ALA A 320 32.10 5.45 36.12
N LEU A 321 32.54 4.46 36.91
CA LEU A 321 33.91 3.93 36.87
C LEU A 321 34.23 3.28 35.52
N LEU A 322 33.35 2.43 34.99
CA LEU A 322 33.56 1.74 33.72
C LEU A 322 33.55 2.70 32.53
N GLN A 323 32.70 3.73 32.57
CA GLN A 323 32.60 4.75 31.54
C GLN A 323 33.84 5.64 31.53
N SER A 324 34.32 6.09 32.69
CA SER A 324 35.58 6.83 32.83
C SER A 324 36.77 6.01 32.30
N ALA A 325 36.88 4.74 32.72
CA ALA A 325 37.95 3.85 32.24
C ALA A 325 37.88 3.59 30.72
N HIS A 326 36.67 3.55 30.14
CA HIS A 326 36.49 3.42 28.69
C HIS A 326 36.90 4.68 27.94
N GLN A 327 36.51 5.86 28.42
CA GLN A 327 36.89 7.15 27.82
C GLN A 327 38.41 7.35 27.83
N GLN A 328 39.07 6.98 28.94
CA GLN A 328 40.51 7.06 29.09
C GLN A 328 41.28 5.87 28.47
N ARG A 329 40.56 4.91 27.84
CA ARG A 329 41.15 3.71 27.21
C ARG A 329 42.13 2.93 28.12
N LEU A 330 41.86 2.90 29.43
CA LEU A 330 42.72 2.22 30.41
C LEU A 330 42.78 0.71 30.13
N PRO A 331 43.80 -0.05 30.53
CA PRO A 331 43.78 -1.52 30.40
C PRO A 331 42.80 -2.19 31.37
N VAL A 332 42.22 -3.33 31.01
CA VAL A 332 41.38 -4.14 31.92
C VAL A 332 42.31 -4.93 32.83
N ARG A 333 42.22 -4.70 34.15
CA ARG A 333 43.05 -5.39 35.13
C ARG A 333 42.25 -6.49 35.81
N LEU A 334 42.76 -7.71 35.80
CA LEU A 334 42.19 -8.86 36.50
C LEU A 334 43.17 -9.28 37.61
N SER A 335 42.72 -9.26 38.86
CA SER A 335 43.50 -9.80 39.98
C SER A 335 43.15 -11.27 40.15
N VAL A 336 44.17 -12.13 40.17
CA VAL A 336 44.03 -13.58 40.35
C VAL A 336 44.86 -13.97 41.57
N LYS A 337 44.25 -14.73 42.48
CA LYS A 337 44.89 -15.24 43.69
C LYS A 337 45.08 -16.75 43.56
N LEU A 338 46.33 -17.21 43.50
CA LEU A 338 46.71 -18.63 43.46
C LEU A 338 47.78 -18.87 44.53
N GLU A 339 47.70 -19.99 45.25
CA GLU A 339 48.73 -20.41 46.23
C GLU A 339 49.13 -19.29 47.22
N GLN A 340 48.14 -18.52 47.70
CA GLN A 340 48.29 -17.36 48.59
C GLN A 340 48.97 -16.12 47.96
N GLU A 341 49.56 -16.23 46.78
CA GLU A 341 50.04 -15.10 45.98
C GLU A 341 48.90 -14.44 45.20
N SER A 342 48.99 -13.13 44.97
CA SER A 342 48.05 -12.38 44.13
C SER A 342 48.81 -11.65 43.04
N ARG A 343 48.53 -11.99 41.78
CA ARG A 343 49.10 -11.30 40.61
C ARG A 343 48.01 -10.60 39.80
N VAL A 344 48.37 -9.47 39.20
CA VAL A 344 47.46 -8.66 38.38
C VAL A 344 47.82 -8.84 36.91
N TYR A 345 46.86 -9.30 36.13
CA TYR A 345 46.99 -9.50 34.68
C TYR A 345 46.29 -8.36 33.94
N GLY A 346 47.01 -7.71 33.03
CA GLY A 346 46.51 -6.58 32.24
C GLY A 346 46.08 -7.02 30.83
N PHE A 347 44.85 -6.71 30.44
CA PHE A 347 44.34 -6.91 29.09
C PHE A 347 44.15 -5.56 28.39
N ALA A 348 44.23 -5.56 27.07
CA ALA A 348 43.91 -4.38 26.27
C ALA A 348 42.48 -3.89 26.54
N TRP A 349 42.24 -2.59 26.36
CA TRP A 349 40.97 -1.97 26.70
C TRP A 349 39.79 -2.43 25.82
N GLN A 350 40.06 -3.00 24.64
CA GLN A 350 39.06 -3.55 23.69
C GLN A 350 38.90 -5.07 23.80
N ILE A 351 39.42 -5.70 24.85
CA ILE A 351 39.44 -7.16 24.96
C ILE A 351 38.04 -7.76 24.90
N ARG A 352 37.89 -8.85 24.14
CA ARG A 352 36.62 -9.57 24.02
C ARG A 352 36.25 -10.26 25.34
N GLU A 353 34.96 -10.24 25.71
CA GLU A 353 34.47 -10.89 26.95
C GLU A 353 34.82 -12.40 26.99
N THR A 354 34.80 -13.07 25.84
CA THR A 354 35.12 -14.51 25.72
C THR A 354 36.56 -14.83 26.12
N VAL A 355 37.52 -13.96 25.80
CA VAL A 355 38.95 -14.16 26.11
C VAL A 355 39.20 -14.01 27.61
N VAL A 356 38.55 -13.03 28.24
CA VAL A 356 38.68 -12.87 29.71
C VAL A 356 37.99 -14.02 30.44
N LYS A 357 36.83 -14.50 29.95
CA LYS A 357 36.17 -15.68 30.52
C LYS A 357 37.00 -16.95 30.37
N SER A 358 37.64 -17.18 29.22
CA SER A 358 38.53 -18.35 29.05
C SER A 358 39.74 -18.24 29.97
N PHE A 359 40.32 -17.06 30.14
CA PHE A 359 41.41 -16.82 31.08
C PHE A 359 41.00 -17.09 32.54
N VAL A 360 39.84 -16.60 32.98
CA VAL A 360 39.30 -16.88 34.32
C VAL A 360 39.04 -18.38 34.51
N LYS A 361 38.53 -19.07 33.48
CA LYS A 361 38.33 -20.53 33.54
C LYS A 361 39.65 -21.28 33.70
N LEU A 362 40.70 -20.85 33.00
CA LEU A 362 42.05 -21.40 33.17
C LEU A 362 42.58 -21.14 34.58
N ALA A 363 42.43 -19.92 35.10
CA ALA A 363 42.84 -19.57 36.46
C ALA A 363 42.17 -20.45 37.53
N ASN A 364 40.93 -20.87 37.31
CA ASN A 364 40.18 -21.74 38.23
C ASN A 364 40.46 -23.24 38.01
N THR A 365 41.39 -23.62 37.15
CA THR A 365 41.74 -25.03 36.92
C THR A 365 42.64 -25.54 38.05
N PRO A 366 42.37 -26.73 38.63
CA PRO A 366 43.21 -27.28 39.70
C PRO A 366 44.65 -27.52 39.21
N GLY A 367 45.64 -27.16 40.03
CA GLY A 367 47.06 -27.28 39.69
C GLY A 367 47.60 -26.21 38.74
N MET A 368 46.86 -25.11 38.55
CA MET A 368 47.33 -23.96 37.78
C MET A 368 48.27 -23.09 38.61
N THR A 369 49.45 -22.78 38.07
CA THR A 369 50.44 -21.89 38.69
C THR A 369 50.47 -20.53 37.99
N HIS A 370 50.98 -19.51 38.68
CA HIS A 370 51.09 -18.17 38.10
C HIS A 370 51.96 -18.10 36.84
N ASP A 371 53.00 -18.93 36.73
CA ASP A 371 53.91 -18.94 35.58
C ASP A 371 53.25 -19.54 34.34
N ARG A 372 52.47 -20.61 34.51
CA ARG A 372 51.65 -21.18 33.44
C ARG A 372 50.57 -20.19 32.99
N LEU A 373 49.94 -19.50 33.94
CA LEU A 373 48.95 -18.48 33.66
C LEU A 373 49.54 -17.27 32.92
N GLN A 374 50.78 -16.89 33.25
CA GLN A 374 51.51 -15.80 32.59
C GLN A 374 51.90 -16.15 31.14
N ALA A 375 52.32 -17.39 30.88
CA ALA A 375 52.59 -17.87 29.53
C ALA A 375 51.31 -17.84 28.66
N GLU A 376 50.18 -18.29 29.23
CA GLU A 376 48.88 -18.23 28.55
C GLU A 376 48.36 -16.81 28.36
N HIS A 377 48.56 -15.92 29.34
CA HIS A 377 48.24 -14.50 29.20
C HIS A 377 49.00 -13.86 28.03
N THR A 378 50.31 -14.13 27.94
CA THR A 378 51.16 -13.63 26.86
C THR A 378 50.72 -14.18 25.50
N ARG A 379 50.38 -15.48 25.43
CA ARG A 379 49.86 -16.12 24.23
C ARG A 379 48.51 -15.54 23.78
N MET A 380 47.61 -15.30 24.73
CA MET A 380 46.30 -14.72 24.44
C MET A 380 46.45 -13.29 23.93
N THR A 381 47.26 -12.46 24.59
CA THR A 381 47.47 -11.05 24.24
C THR A 381 48.27 -10.83 22.95
N SER A 382 49.16 -11.76 22.58
CA SER A 382 49.95 -11.67 21.34
C SER A 382 49.21 -12.19 20.09
N SER A 383 48.15 -12.97 20.26
CA SER A 383 47.36 -13.51 19.15
C SER A 383 46.42 -12.45 18.55
N LEU A 384 46.31 -12.43 17.21
CA LEU A 384 45.32 -11.65 16.45
C LEU A 384 43.87 -11.91 16.89
N TYR A 385 43.62 -12.99 17.67
CA TYR A 385 42.34 -13.27 18.32
C TYR A 385 41.87 -12.22 19.34
N CYS A 386 42.77 -11.33 19.81
CA CYS A 386 42.44 -10.31 20.81
C CYS A 386 41.74 -9.06 20.25
N PHE A 387 41.82 -8.80 18.94
CA PHE A 387 41.33 -7.56 18.32
C PHE A 387 40.04 -7.77 17.52
#